data_AF-A0A5C4LWT2-F1
#
_entry.id   AF-A0A5C4LWT2-F1
#
_cell.length_a   1.000
_cell.length_b   1.000
_cell.length_c   1.000
_cell.angle_alpha   90.00
_cell.angle_beta   90.00
_cell.angle_gamma   90.00
#
_symmetry.space_group_name_H-M   'P 1'
#
loop_
_entity.id
_entity.type
_entity.pdbx_description
1 polymer ?
#
loop_
_entity_poly.entity_id
_entity_poly.type
_entity_poly.pdbx_seq_one_letter_code
_entity_poly.pdbx_strand_id
1 'polypeptide(L)' 'MALPVMPPVRPMLAKSVKGIPDPAKVDGGLSYEPKWDGFRCIVFRDGDDVEMTSRNTRDLTRY' A
#
# COMPACT_ATOMS: atom_id res chain seq x y z
N MET A 1 -6.33 -16.39 10.96
CA MET A 1 -5.17 -15.62 10.44
C MET A 1 -3.87 -15.98 11.14
N ALA A 2 -3.03 -16.78 10.46
CA ALA A 2 -1.62 -16.99 10.75
C ALA A 2 -0.77 -16.45 9.58
N LEU A 3 -0.50 -15.14 9.60
CA LEU A 3 0.20 -14.45 8.52
C LEU A 3 1.63 -14.09 8.94
N PRO A 4 2.59 -14.02 7.99
CA PRO A 4 3.94 -13.53 8.28
C PRO A 4 3.95 -12.06 8.73
N VAL A 5 2.89 -11.31 8.45
CA VAL A 5 2.65 -9.95 8.93
C VAL A 5 1.20 -9.82 9.39
N MET A 6 1.01 -9.42 10.64
CA MET A 6 -0.33 -9.31 11.25
C MET A 6 -0.91 -7.90 11.09
N PRO A 7 -2.23 -7.76 10.84
CA PRO A 7 -2.90 -6.46 10.95
C PRO A 7 -2.86 -5.92 12.39
N PRO A 8 -2.87 -4.58 12.58
CA PRO A 8 -2.91 -3.56 11.54
C PRO A 8 -1.52 -3.20 11.01
N VAL A 9 -1.40 -3.10 9.67
CA VAL A 9 -0.24 -2.49 9.01
C VAL A 9 -0.67 -1.15 8.44
N ARG A 10 0.08 -0.08 8.75
CA ARG A 10 -0.18 1.23 8.15
C ARG A 10 0.48 1.32 6.77
N PRO A 11 -0.20 1.88 5.75
CA PRO A 11 0.42 2.02 4.44
C PRO A 11 1.62 2.96 4.47
N MET A 12 2.72 2.57 3.82
CA MET A 12 3.88 3.44 3.61
C MET A 12 3.48 4.67 2.79
N LEU A 13 3.90 5.86 3.22
CA LEU A 13 3.58 7.12 2.53
C LEU A 13 4.68 7.52 1.53
N ALA A 14 4.27 8.16 0.44
CA ALA A 14 5.18 8.77 -0.51
C ALA A 14 5.41 10.25 -0.18
N LYS A 15 6.63 10.74 -0.47
CA LYS A 15 6.96 12.17 -0.39
C LYS A 15 6.64 12.84 -1.72
N SER A 16 5.97 13.99 -1.68
CA SER A 16 5.72 14.80 -2.88
C SER A 16 7.03 15.41 -3.39
N VAL A 17 7.22 15.36 -4.71
CA VAL A 17 8.38 15.91 -5.42
C VAL A 17 7.91 16.74 -6.62
N LYS A 18 8.73 17.70 -7.05
CA LYS A 18 8.35 18.67 -8.10
C LYS A 18 8.36 18.10 -9.52
N GLY A 19 8.96 16.93 -9.72
CA GLY A 19 9.08 16.30 -11.04
C GLY A 19 9.50 14.84 -10.92
N ILE A 20 9.50 14.14 -12.04
CA ILE A 20 9.94 12.75 -12.12
C ILE A 20 11.44 12.69 -11.79
N PRO A 21 11.86 11.95 -10.75
CA PRO A 21 13.27 11.87 -10.38
C PRO A 21 14.10 11.18 -11.47
N ASP A 22 15.38 11.55 -11.56
CA ASP A 22 16.33 10.87 -12.43
C ASP A 22 16.71 9.50 -11.81
N PRO A 23 16.44 8.37 -12.49
CA PRO A 23 16.78 7.05 -11.98
C PRO A 23 18.26 6.88 -11.64
N ALA A 24 19.16 7.55 -12.36
CA ALA A 24 20.60 7.42 -12.13
C ALA A 24 21.07 8.08 -10.82
N LYS A 25 20.21 8.87 -10.16
CA LYS A 25 20.51 9.55 -8.89
C LYS A 25 20.07 8.74 -7.66
N VAL A 26 19.47 7.57 -7.85
CA VAL A 26 19.02 6.69 -6.78
C VAL A 26 19.78 5.37 -6.91
N ASP A 27 20.49 4.98 -5.85
CA ASP A 27 21.18 3.69 -5.82
C ASP A 27 20.18 2.55 -6.02
N GLY A 28 20.45 1.65 -6.96
CA GLY A 28 19.50 0.62 -7.41
C GLY A 28 18.41 1.07 -8.39
N GLY A 29 18.37 2.35 -8.80
CA GLY A 29 17.42 2.87 -9.78
C GLY A 29 16.02 3.16 -9.25
N LEU A 30 15.04 3.29 -10.14
CA LEU A 30 13.64 3.60 -9.82
C LEU A 30 12.67 2.75 -10.63
N SER A 31 11.54 2.37 -10.00
CA SER A 31 10.37 1.79 -10.66
C SER A 31 9.22 2.80 -10.66
N TYR A 32 8.39 2.77 -11.71
CA TYR A 32 7.29 3.71 -11.89
C TYR A 32 5.96 2.98 -12.06
N GLU A 33 4.97 3.41 -11.29
CA GLU A 33 3.58 2.95 -11.38
C GLU A 33 2.66 4.15 -11.55
N PRO A 34 1.54 4.01 -12.28
CA PRO A 34 0.54 5.07 -12.38
C PRO A 34 -0.05 5.43 -11.02
N LYS A 35 -0.29 6.73 -10.79
CA LYS A 35 -0.98 7.20 -9.59
C LYS A 35 -2.49 7.11 -9.80
N TRP A 36 -3.11 6.09 -9.20
CA TRP A 36 -4.56 5.94 -9.20
C TRP A 36 -5.26 6.95 -8.28
N ASP A 37 -6.45 7.37 -8.67
CA ASP A 37 -7.35 8.16 -7.82
C ASP A 37 -8.43 7.25 -7.23
N GLY A 38 -8.44 7.12 -5.89
CA GLY A 38 -9.28 6.17 -5.17
C GLY A 38 -8.84 5.97 -3.72
N PHE A 39 -9.42 4.98 -3.04
CA PHE A 39 -9.07 4.64 -1.66
C PHE A 39 -7.97 3.58 -1.62
N ARG A 40 -6.93 3.82 -0.82
CA ARG A 40 -5.90 2.82 -0.58
C ARG A 40 -6.43 1.75 0.39
N CYS A 41 -6.37 0.50 -0.04
CA CYS A 41 -6.74 -0.69 0.73
C CYS A 41 -5.51 -1.57 1.01
N ILE A 42 -5.45 -2.18 2.19
CA ILE A 42 -4.54 -3.29 2.51
C ILE A 42 -5.41 -4.52 2.75
N VAL A 43 -5.09 -5.60 2.04
CA VAL A 43 -5.82 -6.87 2.12
C VAL A 43 -4.97 -7.88 2.89
N PHE A 44 -5.57 -8.48 3.91
CA PHE A 44 -5.04 -9.62 4.63
C PHE A 44 -5.89 -10.83 4.28
N ARG A 45 -5.24 -11.92 3.84
CA ARG A 45 -5.94 -13.15 3.45
C ARG A 45 -5.24 -14.36 4.00
N ASP A 46 -5.97 -15.15 4.77
CA ASP A 46 -5.56 -16.47 5.27
C ASP A 46 -6.61 -17.51 4.87
N GLY A 47 -6.37 -18.22 3.76
CA GLY A 47 -7.37 -19.12 3.17
C GLY A 47 -8.65 -18.38 2.76
N ASP A 48 -9.74 -18.70 3.45
CA ASP A 48 -11.08 -18.12 3.29
C ASP A 48 -11.32 -16.89 4.19
N ASP A 49 -10.45 -16.64 5.18
CA ASP A 49 -10.51 -15.43 5.99
C ASP A 49 -9.93 -14.25 5.20
N VAL A 50 -10.75 -13.22 4.95
CA VAL A 50 -10.34 -11.99 4.25
C VAL A 50 -10.69 -10.77 5.09
N GLU A 51 -9.71 -9.90 5.31
CA GLU A 51 -9.88 -8.60 5.95
C GLU A 51 -9.34 -7.50 5.02
N MET A 52 -10.13 -6.44 4.85
CA MET A 52 -9.75 -5.27 4.06
C MET A 52 -9.75 -4.03 4.92
N THR A 53 -8.64 -3.30 4.94
CA THR A 53 -8.48 -2.08 5.76
C THR A 53 -8.09 -0.88 4.92
N SER A 54 -8.68 0.28 5.23
CA SER A 54 -8.34 1.56 4.59
C SER A 54 -7.02 2.14 5.11
N ARG A 55 -6.58 3.25 4.50
CA ARG A 55 -5.42 4.04 4.96
C ARG A 55 -5.42 4.39 6.45
N ASN A 56 -6.60 4.65 7.03
CA ASN A 56 -6.77 5.00 8.43
C ASN A 56 -7.32 3.83 9.26
N THR A 57 -7.03 2.59 8.83
CA THR A 57 -7.41 1.34 9.49
C THR A 57 -8.92 1.17 9.74
N ARG A 58 -9.76 1.84 8.94
CA ARG A 58 -11.21 1.57 8.91
C ARG A 58 -11.48 0.31 8.10
N ASP A 59 -12.40 -0.51 8.58
CA ASP A 59 -12.89 -1.72 7.90
C ASP A 59 -13.52 -1.36 6.54
N LEU A 60 -13.06 -2.03 5.49
CA LEU A 60 -13.57 -1.92 4.12
C LEU A 60 -14.26 -3.21 3.65
N THR A 61 -14.32 -4.25 4.47
CA THR A 61 -14.82 -5.59 4.11
C THR A 61 -16.31 -5.60 3.73
N ARG A 62 -17.03 -4.52 4.07
CA ARG A 62 -18.46 -4.35 3.78
C ARG A 62 -18.76 -3.77 2.40
N TYR A 63 -17.75 -3.29 1.67
CA TYR A 63 -17.88 -2.69 0.34
C TYR A 63 -17.34 -3.66 -0.71
#